data_AF-A0A078JUW0-F1
#
_entry.id   AF-A0A078JUW0-F1
#
_cell.length_a   1.000
_cell.length_b   1.000
_cell.length_c   1.000
_cell.angle_alpha   90.00
_cell.angle_beta   90.00
_cell.angle_gamma   90.00
#
_symmetry.space_group_name_H-M   'P 1'
#
loop_
_entity.id
_entity.type
_entity.pdbx_description
1 polymer ?
#
loop_
_entity_poly.entity_id
_entity_poly.type
_entity_poly.pdbx_seq_one_letter_code
_entity_poly.pdbx_strand_id
1 'polypeptide(L)'
;MFCKEASSGLQTLNIAKSLSSEFTKPSALINPLSVGHRYKLCPRPNLRGRCTVTASKFDFDWITKERVKKIKVKGIITAKQGLLPSVGFTDLLGISLLVELISAETDPRTLMEKDPVKDHARRLVIDAHGEDQYECVFDMPEDFGAVGAIRVLNEAHREIFLKEMKLELPDGPVTFTCNSWLASKSDDPTKRTFFSNKSYLPLQTPEPLKQLRKEELETLQGKNRKHSGEFEKFERVYDYDVYNDVGDPDKDPELARPVIGGLSHPYPRRCKTGRKPSRKYPSIETRKGEFYVPRDEEFTTIKGAAFTGKAVLAALPAVFPQIEAALVDPNMPFPHFKSIEDLFEEGIELPKDAGLFPVIPRLVKAAAEADDILQFESPSLLDKDRFSWIRDDEFARQTLAGLNPYCIQLVQEWPLKSKLDPAVYGDPNSLITSEIVEREIKAVMSFDEVKLINIYRF
;
A
#
# COMPACT_ATOMS: atom_id res chain seq x y z
N MET A 1 11.93 -4.38 51.37
CA MET A 1 13.37 -4.04 51.45
C MET A 1 13.64 -2.96 50.43
N PHE A 2 14.07 -1.78 50.88
CA PHE A 2 14.46 -0.66 50.04
C PHE A 2 15.78 -1.00 49.32
N CYS A 3 15.81 -0.90 47.99
CA CYS A 3 17.05 -0.92 47.22
C CYS A 3 17.37 0.52 46.78
N LYS A 4 18.55 0.96 47.21
CA LYS A 4 19.17 2.26 46.92
C LYS A 4 19.32 2.51 45.43
N GLU A 5 19.03 3.74 45.02
CA GLU A 5 19.47 4.32 43.75
C GLU A 5 21.00 4.36 43.70
N ALA A 6 21.57 3.85 42.60
CA ALA A 6 22.96 4.07 42.26
C ALA A 6 23.07 5.35 41.42
N SER A 7 23.55 6.42 42.06
CA SER A 7 24.03 7.62 41.40
C SER A 7 25.28 7.31 40.58
N SER A 8 25.22 7.43 39.26
CA SER A 8 26.41 7.68 38.44
C SER A 8 26.03 8.62 37.29
N GLY A 9 26.72 9.76 37.24
CA GLY A 9 26.37 10.89 36.40
C GLY A 9 26.53 10.62 34.91
N LEU A 10 25.50 10.97 34.15
CA LEU A 10 25.57 11.14 32.71
C LEU A 10 26.43 12.36 32.39
N GLN A 11 27.71 12.14 32.09
CA GLN A 11 28.49 13.10 31.31
C GLN A 11 27.98 13.08 29.87
N THR A 12 27.36 14.18 29.46
CA THR A 12 26.93 14.45 28.09
C THR A 12 28.16 14.54 27.19
N LEU A 13 28.50 13.45 26.52
CA LEU A 13 29.51 13.44 25.47
C LEU A 13 28.89 14.03 24.20
N ASN A 14 29.34 15.24 23.85
CA ASN A 14 29.08 15.92 22.57
C ASN A 14 29.61 15.06 21.41
N ILE A 15 28.76 14.21 20.82
CA ILE A 15 29.06 13.48 19.58
C ILE A 15 28.49 14.28 18.41
N ALA A 16 29.08 15.46 18.19
CA ALA A 16 28.96 16.20 16.95
C ALA A 16 30.35 16.24 16.31
N LYS A 17 30.84 15.09 15.83
CA LYS A 17 31.99 14.99 14.91
C LYS A 17 32.07 13.60 14.28
N SER A 18 31.96 13.58 12.94
CA SER A 18 32.30 12.46 12.04
C SER A 18 31.35 11.26 12.01
N LEU A 19 30.22 11.39 11.30
CA LEU A 19 29.30 10.28 10.97
C LEU A 19 29.85 9.25 9.97
N SER A 20 31.14 9.30 9.60
CA SER A 20 31.73 8.42 8.59
C SER A 20 32.75 7.40 9.10
N SER A 21 33.15 7.43 10.38
CA SER A 21 34.27 6.61 10.86
C SER A 21 33.98 5.58 11.98
N GLU A 22 32.75 5.48 12.50
CA GLU A 22 32.44 4.54 13.61
C GLU A 22 31.50 3.38 13.25
N PHE A 23 31.22 3.15 11.96
CA PHE A 23 30.48 1.96 11.55
C PHE A 23 31.45 0.83 11.22
N THR A 24 31.56 -0.11 12.15
CA THR A 24 32.30 -1.37 12.02
C THR A 24 31.97 -2.08 10.70
N LYS A 25 33.02 -2.62 10.06
CA LYS A 25 32.91 -3.44 8.85
C LYS A 25 31.90 -4.58 9.08
N PRO A 26 31.05 -4.94 8.09
CA PRO A 26 30.17 -6.09 8.22
C PRO A 26 30.99 -7.39 8.36
N SER A 27 30.51 -8.27 9.25
CA SER A 27 31.07 -9.60 9.51
C SER A 27 31.04 -10.48 8.27
N ALA A 28 32.05 -11.34 8.11
CA ALA A 28 32.36 -12.11 6.89
C ALA A 28 31.45 -13.33 6.63
N LEU A 29 30.19 -13.31 7.06
CA LEU A 29 29.25 -14.43 6.90
C LEU A 29 28.06 -14.09 5.99
N ILE A 30 28.34 -13.43 4.86
CA ILE A 30 27.43 -13.39 3.71
C ILE A 30 28.06 -14.27 2.63
N ASN A 31 27.60 -15.51 2.53
CA ASN A 31 27.90 -16.33 1.37
C ASN A 31 27.34 -15.63 0.12
N PRO A 32 28.16 -15.30 -0.89
CA PRO A 32 27.62 -14.79 -2.14
C PRO A 32 26.78 -15.89 -2.79
N LEU A 33 25.50 -15.61 -3.03
CA LEU A 33 24.67 -16.44 -3.89
C LEU A 33 25.36 -16.54 -5.26
N SER A 34 25.71 -17.78 -5.64
CA SER A 34 26.31 -18.08 -6.93
C SER A 34 25.40 -17.58 -8.06
N VAL A 35 25.96 -16.72 -8.90
CA VAL A 35 25.31 -16.19 -10.11
C VAL A 35 24.81 -17.36 -10.96
N GLY A 36 23.49 -17.50 -11.06
CA GLY A 36 22.82 -18.46 -11.91
C GLY A 36 23.22 -18.29 -13.38
N HIS A 37 23.39 -19.42 -14.06
CA HIS A 37 23.90 -19.58 -15.41
C HIS A 37 23.42 -18.54 -16.44
N ARG A 38 24.39 -17.87 -17.08
CA ARG A 38 24.21 -17.24 -18.39
C ARG A 38 23.98 -18.33 -19.43
N TYR A 39 22.80 -18.35 -20.05
CA TYR A 39 22.62 -19.08 -21.31
C TYR A 39 23.57 -18.49 -22.36
N LYS A 40 24.52 -19.32 -22.85
CA LYS A 40 25.35 -18.99 -24.01
C LYS A 40 24.45 -18.96 -25.25
N LEU A 41 24.33 -17.80 -25.87
CA LEU A 41 23.80 -17.67 -27.23
C LEU A 41 24.75 -18.40 -28.19
N CYS A 42 24.22 -19.35 -28.96
CA CYS A 42 24.96 -20.02 -30.04
C CYS A 42 25.29 -19.04 -31.18
N PRO A 43 26.43 -19.17 -31.88
CA PRO A 43 26.75 -18.33 -33.04
C PRO A 43 25.84 -18.67 -34.24
N ARG A 44 25.38 -17.64 -34.95
CA ARG A 44 24.69 -17.79 -36.24
C ARG A 44 25.65 -18.36 -37.30
N PRO A 45 25.22 -19.29 -38.17
CA PRO A 45 26.01 -19.67 -39.32
C PRO A 45 25.98 -18.57 -40.40
N ASN A 46 27.17 -18.22 -40.91
CA ASN A 46 27.36 -17.34 -42.06
C ASN A 46 26.90 -18.05 -43.33
N LEU A 47 25.73 -17.69 -43.86
CA LEU A 47 25.30 -18.02 -45.22
C LEU A 47 25.32 -16.76 -46.08
N ARG A 48 26.46 -16.53 -46.75
CA ARG A 48 26.52 -15.65 -47.94
C ARG A 48 25.82 -16.38 -49.10
N GLY A 49 24.51 -16.20 -49.21
CA GLY A 49 23.75 -16.48 -50.42
C GLY A 49 23.36 -15.18 -51.08
N ARG A 50 23.82 -14.94 -52.31
CA ARG A 50 23.34 -13.84 -53.17
C ARG A 50 21.86 -14.11 -53.46
N CYS A 51 20.96 -13.30 -52.90
CA CYS A 51 19.56 -13.29 -53.31
C CYS A 51 19.37 -12.17 -54.33
N THR A 52 19.08 -12.55 -55.57
CA THR A 52 18.66 -11.65 -56.64
C THR A 52 17.29 -11.09 -56.28
N VAL A 53 17.19 -9.79 -56.05
CA VAL A 53 15.91 -9.11 -55.83
C VAL A 53 15.22 -8.95 -57.18
N THR A 54 14.26 -9.84 -57.48
CA THR A 54 13.26 -9.57 -58.50
C THR A 54 12.23 -8.63 -57.88
N ALA A 55 12.18 -7.39 -58.36
CA ALA A 55 11.14 -6.45 -57.97
C ALA A 55 9.80 -6.91 -58.58
N SER A 56 8.98 -7.60 -57.79
CA SER A 56 7.56 -7.72 -58.08
C SER A 56 6.90 -6.40 -57.70
N LYS A 57 6.48 -5.62 -58.70
CA LYS A 57 5.47 -4.57 -58.51
C LYS A 57 4.24 -5.23 -57.89
N PHE A 58 3.98 -4.92 -56.62
CA PHE A 58 2.66 -5.12 -56.05
C PHE A 58 1.84 -3.90 -56.45
N ASP A 59 0.95 -4.08 -57.42
CA ASP A 59 -0.12 -3.13 -57.67
C ASP A 59 -1.01 -3.10 -56.43
N PHE A 60 -0.99 -1.99 -55.70
CA PHE A 60 -2.00 -1.68 -54.70
C PHE A 60 -3.28 -1.30 -55.45
N ASP A 61 -4.07 -2.31 -55.81
CA ASP A 61 -5.48 -2.08 -56.05
C ASP A 61 -6.09 -1.63 -54.71
N TRP A 62 -6.57 -0.40 -54.69
CA TRP A 62 -7.41 0.12 -53.63
C TRP A 62 -8.62 -0.82 -53.51
N ILE A 63 -8.61 -1.72 -52.54
CA ILE A 63 -9.82 -2.49 -52.21
C ILE A 63 -10.80 -1.47 -51.65
N THR A 64 -11.78 -1.10 -52.46
CA THR A 64 -12.98 -0.40 -52.04
C THR A 64 -13.51 -1.13 -50.80
N LYS A 65 -13.46 -0.51 -49.60
CA LYS A 65 -14.17 -1.03 -48.42
C LYS A 65 -15.64 -1.14 -48.81
N GLU A 66 -16.10 -2.35 -49.12
CA GLU A 66 -17.53 -2.65 -49.23
C GLU A 66 -18.24 -2.08 -48.00
N ARG A 67 -19.44 -1.53 -48.20
CA ARG A 67 -20.23 -0.97 -47.10
C ARG A 67 -20.65 -2.11 -46.17
N VAL A 68 -19.82 -2.39 -45.17
CA VAL A 68 -20.15 -3.30 -44.08
C VAL A 68 -21.35 -2.73 -43.33
N LYS A 69 -22.37 -3.57 -43.14
CA LYS A 69 -23.56 -3.22 -42.39
C LYS A 69 -23.16 -2.89 -40.95
N LYS A 70 -23.67 -1.78 -40.43
CA LYS A 70 -23.44 -1.35 -39.06
C LYS A 70 -24.65 -1.67 -38.20
N ILE A 71 -24.39 -2.09 -36.97
CA ILE A 71 -25.36 -2.32 -35.92
C ILE A 71 -25.17 -1.30 -34.81
N LYS A 72 -26.26 -0.97 -34.12
CA LYS A 72 -26.20 -0.10 -32.93
C LYS A 72 -25.99 -0.98 -31.70
N VAL A 73 -24.92 -0.71 -30.98
CA VAL A 73 -24.55 -1.41 -29.75
C VAL A 73 -24.63 -0.43 -28.59
N LYS A 74 -25.36 -0.81 -27.54
CA LYS A 74 -25.54 0.04 -26.36
C LYS A 74 -24.54 -0.33 -25.27
N GLY A 75 -23.94 0.68 -24.65
CA GLY A 75 -23.06 0.53 -23.50
C GLY A 75 -23.54 1.36 -22.32
N ILE A 76 -23.57 0.79 -21.12
CA ILE A 76 -23.87 1.47 -19.87
C ILE A 76 -22.62 1.46 -18.98
N ILE A 77 -22.21 2.64 -18.53
CA ILE A 77 -21.09 2.86 -17.62
C ILE A 77 -21.65 3.26 -16.26
N THR A 78 -21.09 2.67 -15.20
CA THR A 78 -21.34 3.07 -13.82
C THR A 78 -20.10 3.71 -13.24
N ALA A 79 -20.22 4.93 -12.73
CA ALA A 79 -19.10 5.69 -12.19
C ALA A 79 -19.48 6.54 -10.97
N LYS A 80 -18.49 7.00 -10.21
CA LYS A 80 -18.66 7.94 -9.09
C LYS A 80 -17.82 9.18 -9.31
N GLN A 81 -18.37 10.36 -9.05
CA GLN A 81 -17.57 11.60 -9.03
C GLN A 81 -16.75 11.69 -7.72
N GLY A 82 -15.54 12.24 -7.79
CA GLY A 82 -14.70 12.47 -6.61
C GLY A 82 -15.30 13.51 -5.64
N LEU A 83 -15.21 13.26 -4.33
CA LEU A 83 -15.59 14.22 -3.29
C LEU A 83 -14.45 15.22 -3.02
N LEU A 84 -14.57 16.44 -3.55
CA LEU A 84 -13.92 17.64 -2.98
C LEU A 84 -14.94 18.79 -2.95
N PRO A 85 -14.98 19.59 -1.87
CA PRO A 85 -16.01 20.62 -1.69
C PRO A 85 -15.59 21.89 -2.43
N SER A 86 -16.25 22.21 -3.53
CA SER A 86 -16.77 23.56 -3.75
C SER A 86 -17.58 23.66 -5.06
N VAL A 87 -18.47 24.63 -4.97
CA VAL A 87 -19.61 24.97 -5.81
C VAL A 87 -19.21 25.33 -7.24
N GLY A 88 -19.98 24.86 -8.22
CA GLY A 88 -19.92 25.32 -9.60
C GLY A 88 -21.10 24.80 -10.40
N PHE A 89 -22.14 25.64 -10.54
CA PHE A 89 -23.39 25.37 -11.28
C PHE A 89 -23.21 25.28 -12.82
N THR A 90 -22.02 24.95 -13.32
CA THR A 90 -21.70 24.95 -14.76
C THR A 90 -21.60 23.56 -15.41
N ASP A 91 -21.70 22.46 -14.65
CA ASP A 91 -21.54 21.08 -15.16
C ASP A 91 -22.86 20.43 -15.67
N LEU A 92 -23.85 21.24 -16.04
CA LEU A 92 -25.18 20.80 -16.47
C LEU A 92 -25.30 20.51 -17.98
N LEU A 93 -24.24 20.71 -18.77
CA LEU A 93 -24.23 20.45 -20.22
C LEU A 93 -22.95 19.73 -20.65
N GLY A 94 -22.99 18.39 -20.67
CA GLY A 94 -22.08 17.60 -21.52
C GLY A 94 -20.79 17.07 -20.90
N ILE A 95 -20.83 16.52 -19.68
CA ILE A 95 -19.74 15.65 -19.19
C ILE A 95 -19.68 14.41 -20.10
N SER A 96 -18.66 14.32 -20.96
CA SER A 96 -18.45 13.20 -21.89
C SER A 96 -17.28 12.33 -21.45
N LEU A 97 -17.52 11.02 -21.35
CA LEU A 97 -16.44 10.04 -21.43
C LEU A 97 -16.30 9.67 -22.91
N LEU A 98 -15.14 9.91 -23.51
CA LEU A 98 -14.84 9.35 -24.83
C LEU A 98 -14.47 7.88 -24.64
N VAL A 99 -15.25 6.99 -25.24
CA VAL A 99 -15.06 5.54 -25.13
C VAL A 99 -14.75 4.98 -26.50
N GLU A 100 -13.69 4.17 -26.59
CA GLU A 100 -13.32 3.43 -27.80
C GLU A 100 -13.38 1.93 -27.52
N LEU A 101 -14.10 1.19 -28.35
CA LEU A 101 -14.14 -0.26 -28.34
C LEU A 101 -12.99 -0.81 -29.18
N ILE A 102 -12.29 -1.81 -28.64
CA ILE A 102 -11.20 -2.51 -29.32
C ILE A 102 -11.59 -3.98 -29.51
N SER A 103 -11.52 -4.46 -30.75
CA SER A 103 -11.76 -5.86 -31.07
C SER A 103 -10.61 -6.75 -30.59
N ALA A 104 -10.95 -7.95 -30.10
CA ALA A 104 -10.00 -9.01 -29.83
C ALA A 104 -9.61 -9.78 -31.10
N GLU A 105 -10.27 -9.53 -32.22
CA GLU A 105 -10.09 -10.24 -33.48
C GLU A 105 -9.39 -9.38 -34.52
N THR A 106 -8.55 -10.01 -35.34
CA THR A 106 -7.97 -9.37 -36.53
C THR A 106 -9.01 -9.26 -37.63
N ASP A 107 -8.88 -8.25 -38.47
CA ASP A 107 -9.62 -8.16 -39.72
C ASP A 107 -9.22 -9.34 -40.63
N PRO A 108 -10.16 -10.21 -41.05
CA PRO A 108 -9.84 -11.38 -41.88
C PRO A 108 -9.28 -11.00 -43.26
N ARG A 109 -9.50 -9.76 -43.73
CA ARG A 109 -9.05 -9.27 -45.05
C ARG A 109 -7.62 -8.73 -45.00
N THR A 110 -7.26 -8.04 -43.93
CA THR A 110 -5.94 -7.40 -43.79
C THR A 110 -5.00 -8.16 -42.86
N LEU A 111 -5.52 -9.08 -42.03
CA LEU A 111 -4.83 -9.73 -40.92
C LEU A 111 -4.27 -8.74 -39.89
N MET A 112 -4.79 -7.51 -39.87
CA MET A 112 -4.41 -6.44 -38.95
C MET A 112 -5.51 -6.18 -37.91
N GLU A 113 -5.21 -5.32 -36.93
CA GLU A 113 -6.18 -4.85 -35.95
C GLU A 113 -7.32 -4.08 -36.64
N LYS A 114 -8.57 -4.30 -36.21
CA LYS A 114 -9.73 -3.56 -36.72
C LYS A 114 -9.73 -2.13 -36.21
N ASP A 115 -10.25 -1.20 -37.04
CA ASP A 115 -10.42 0.21 -36.65
C ASP A 115 -11.30 0.31 -35.38
N PRO A 116 -10.86 1.03 -34.33
CA PRO A 116 -11.65 1.23 -33.13
C PRO A 116 -12.99 1.93 -33.41
N VAL A 117 -14.04 1.53 -32.69
CA VAL A 117 -15.35 2.18 -32.74
C VAL A 117 -15.50 3.07 -31.52
N LYS A 118 -15.84 4.34 -31.72
CA LYS A 118 -15.89 5.34 -30.64
C LYS A 118 -17.25 6.01 -30.51
N ASP A 119 -17.59 6.38 -29.29
CA ASP A 119 -18.75 7.22 -28.98
C ASP A 119 -18.48 8.05 -27.70
N HIS A 120 -19.28 9.09 -27.48
CA HIS A 120 -19.23 9.90 -26.26
C HIS A 120 -20.35 9.49 -25.32
N ALA A 121 -19.98 9.00 -24.14
CA ALA A 121 -20.92 8.63 -23.10
C ALA A 121 -21.67 9.87 -22.60
N ARG A 122 -23.00 9.81 -22.58
CA ARG A 122 -23.86 10.87 -22.04
C ARG A 122 -24.40 10.43 -20.68
N ARG A 123 -24.36 11.33 -19.69
CA ARG A 123 -24.93 11.05 -18.37
C ARG A 123 -26.44 10.83 -18.47
N LEU A 124 -26.91 9.68 -18.01
CA LEU A 124 -28.30 9.22 -18.09
C LEU A 124 -29.06 9.44 -16.77
N VAL A 125 -28.46 9.02 -15.65
CA VAL A 125 -29.10 9.04 -14.32
C VAL A 125 -28.11 9.59 -13.30
N ILE A 126 -28.60 10.50 -12.47
CA ILE A 126 -27.93 10.95 -11.25
C ILE A 126 -28.58 10.16 -10.12
N ASP A 127 -27.86 9.20 -9.54
CA ASP A 127 -28.32 8.52 -8.34
C ASP A 127 -28.07 9.41 -7.12
N ALA A 128 -29.10 9.62 -6.29
CA ALA A 128 -28.97 10.31 -5.01
C ALA A 128 -28.02 9.58 -4.04
N HIS A 129 -27.71 8.30 -4.30
CA HIS A 129 -26.75 7.49 -3.55
C HIS A 129 -25.32 7.52 -4.11
N GLY A 130 -25.04 8.34 -5.14
CA GLY A 130 -23.69 8.69 -5.60
C GLY A 130 -23.06 7.77 -6.65
N GLU A 131 -23.85 6.96 -7.38
CA GLU A 131 -23.42 6.23 -8.58
C GLU A 131 -24.10 6.81 -9.84
N ASP A 132 -23.36 7.59 -10.62
CA ASP A 132 -23.82 8.15 -11.89
C ASP A 132 -23.79 7.06 -12.98
N GLN A 133 -24.81 7.04 -13.84
CA GLN A 133 -24.84 6.18 -15.03
C GLN A 133 -24.62 7.00 -16.30
N TYR A 134 -23.81 6.48 -17.21
CA TYR A 134 -23.55 7.07 -18.54
C TYR A 134 -23.89 6.06 -19.63
N GLU A 135 -24.47 6.54 -20.73
CA GLU A 135 -24.88 5.73 -21.88
C GLU A 135 -24.04 6.08 -23.12
N CYS A 136 -23.56 5.04 -23.81
CA CYS A 136 -22.94 5.10 -25.13
C CYS A 136 -23.78 4.31 -26.14
N VAL A 137 -23.85 4.79 -27.38
CA VAL A 137 -24.45 4.07 -28.51
C VAL A 137 -23.46 4.04 -29.67
N PHE A 138 -22.84 2.89 -29.88
CA PHE A 138 -21.81 2.68 -30.89
C PHE A 138 -22.42 2.24 -32.22
N ASP A 139 -22.04 2.90 -33.32
CA ASP A 139 -22.31 2.43 -34.68
C ASP A 139 -21.20 1.44 -35.09
N MET A 140 -21.35 0.18 -34.67
CA MET A 140 -20.33 -0.87 -34.77
C MET A 140 -20.53 -1.73 -36.04
N PRO A 141 -19.48 -2.09 -36.78
CA PRO A 141 -19.59 -3.05 -37.89
C PRO A 141 -20.14 -4.41 -37.41
N GLU A 142 -21.00 -5.06 -38.20
CA GLU A 142 -21.58 -6.37 -37.86
C GLU A 142 -20.51 -7.46 -37.75
N ASP A 143 -19.39 -7.30 -38.46
CA ASP A 143 -18.23 -8.19 -38.43
C ASP A 143 -17.14 -7.74 -37.43
N PHE A 144 -17.43 -6.82 -36.50
CA PHE A 144 -16.42 -6.31 -35.54
C PHE A 144 -15.82 -7.40 -34.65
N GLY A 145 -16.59 -8.45 -34.38
CA GLY A 145 -16.18 -9.59 -33.56
C GLY A 145 -16.20 -9.29 -32.06
N ALA A 146 -15.57 -10.16 -31.27
CA ALA A 146 -15.56 -10.03 -29.82
C ALA A 146 -14.81 -8.76 -29.35
N VAL A 147 -15.45 -7.93 -28.52
CA VAL A 147 -14.80 -6.76 -27.92
C VAL A 147 -13.91 -7.21 -26.76
N GLY A 148 -12.60 -6.94 -26.88
CA GLY A 148 -11.58 -7.41 -25.94
C GLY A 148 -11.15 -6.37 -24.91
N ALA A 149 -11.20 -5.09 -25.29
CA ALA A 149 -10.80 -3.97 -24.44
C ALA A 149 -11.62 -2.72 -24.79
N ILE A 150 -11.64 -1.77 -23.85
CA ILE A 150 -12.12 -0.41 -24.05
C ILE A 150 -11.01 0.58 -23.71
N ARG A 151 -10.99 1.72 -24.39
CA ARG A 151 -10.19 2.88 -23.99
C ARG A 151 -11.11 4.00 -23.58
N VAL A 152 -10.85 4.61 -22.43
CA VAL A 152 -11.69 5.66 -21.88
C VAL A 152 -10.86 6.91 -21.63
N LEU A 153 -11.33 8.05 -22.11
CA LEU A 153 -10.80 9.36 -21.77
C LEU A 153 -11.88 10.17 -21.07
N ASN A 154 -11.52 10.68 -19.90
CA ASN A 154 -12.39 11.56 -19.14
C ASN A 154 -12.20 13.00 -19.61
N GLU A 155 -13.18 13.52 -20.34
CA GLU A 155 -13.15 14.91 -20.82
C GLU A 155 -13.67 15.92 -19.79
N ALA A 156 -14.10 15.45 -18.61
CA ALA A 156 -14.49 16.30 -17.50
C ALA A 156 -13.28 16.99 -16.87
N HIS A 157 -13.54 18.11 -16.18
CA HIS A 157 -12.53 18.83 -15.41
C HIS A 157 -12.15 18.16 -14.10
N ARG A 158 -12.93 17.17 -13.63
CA ARG A 158 -12.74 16.47 -12.37
C ARG A 158 -12.47 14.99 -12.62
N GLU A 159 -11.75 14.35 -11.69
CA GLU A 159 -11.55 12.91 -11.75
C GLU A 159 -12.86 12.14 -11.52
N ILE A 160 -12.96 10.97 -12.16
CA ILE A 160 -14.12 10.10 -12.09
C ILE A 160 -13.65 8.69 -11.75
N PHE A 161 -14.27 8.06 -10.77
CA PHE A 161 -14.05 6.65 -10.45
C PHE A 161 -14.92 5.77 -11.33
N LEU A 162 -14.30 5.11 -12.32
CA LEU A 162 -14.97 4.18 -13.22
C LEU A 162 -15.10 2.81 -12.54
N LYS A 163 -16.33 2.39 -12.23
CA LYS A 163 -16.58 1.10 -11.56
C LYS A 163 -16.66 -0.03 -12.58
N GLU A 164 -17.57 0.10 -13.54
CA GLU A 164 -17.77 -0.90 -14.58
C GLU A 164 -18.38 -0.32 -15.85
N MET A 165 -18.25 -1.07 -16.96
CA MET A 165 -19.00 -0.86 -18.19
C MET A 165 -19.63 -2.19 -18.65
N LYS A 166 -20.91 -2.14 -19.00
CA LYS A 166 -21.67 -3.26 -19.59
C LYS A 166 -22.03 -2.92 -21.03
N LEU A 167 -21.64 -3.78 -21.96
CA LEU A 167 -21.87 -3.62 -23.40
C LEU A 167 -22.85 -4.69 -23.89
N GLU A 168 -23.96 -4.29 -24.49
CA GLU A 168 -25.01 -5.18 -25.01
C GLU A 168 -24.72 -5.53 -26.47
N LEU A 169 -24.07 -6.68 -26.71
CA LEU A 169 -23.76 -7.19 -28.06
C LEU A 169 -24.81 -8.24 -28.51
N PRO A 170 -24.97 -8.48 -29.82
CA PRO A 170 -25.84 -9.54 -30.35
C PRO A 170 -25.49 -10.93 -29.81
N ASP A 171 -24.20 -11.22 -29.61
CA ASP A 171 -23.69 -12.50 -29.11
C ASP A 171 -23.76 -12.65 -27.58
N GLY A 172 -24.31 -11.64 -26.89
CA GLY A 172 -24.43 -11.59 -25.43
C GLY A 172 -23.65 -10.44 -24.79
N PRO A 173 -23.99 -10.07 -23.55
CA PRO A 173 -23.40 -8.92 -22.88
C PRO A 173 -21.93 -9.16 -22.51
N VAL A 174 -21.10 -8.13 -22.65
CA VAL A 174 -19.70 -8.11 -22.19
C VAL A 174 -19.55 -7.11 -21.06
N THR A 175 -18.81 -7.47 -20.02
CA THR A 175 -18.57 -6.60 -18.85
C THR A 175 -17.09 -6.30 -18.67
N PHE A 176 -16.80 -5.03 -18.39
CA PHE A 176 -15.48 -4.51 -18.08
C PHE A 176 -15.48 -4.03 -16.62
N THR A 177 -14.85 -4.80 -15.73
CA THR A 177 -14.70 -4.42 -14.33
C THR A 177 -13.46 -3.53 -14.20
N CYS A 178 -13.67 -2.23 -13.95
CA CYS A 178 -12.63 -1.22 -14.04
C CYS A 178 -12.06 -0.87 -12.67
N ASN A 179 -12.94 -0.50 -11.73
CA ASN A 179 -12.62 -0.06 -10.36
C ASN A 179 -11.37 0.84 -10.28
N SER A 180 -11.35 1.91 -11.06
CA SER A 180 -10.18 2.80 -11.15
C SER A 180 -10.55 4.25 -11.38
N TRP A 181 -9.71 5.15 -10.86
CA TRP A 181 -9.82 6.58 -11.10
C TRP A 181 -9.33 6.95 -12.50
N LEU A 182 -10.11 7.79 -13.17
CA LEU A 182 -9.77 8.47 -14.41
C LEU A 182 -9.47 9.94 -14.10
N ALA A 183 -8.22 10.34 -14.33
CA ALA A 183 -7.81 11.73 -14.23
C ALA A 183 -8.58 12.60 -15.24
N SER A 184 -8.63 13.91 -14.99
CA SER A 184 -9.11 14.87 -15.99
C SER A 184 -8.19 14.84 -17.21
N LYS A 185 -8.74 15.05 -18.42
CA LYS A 185 -7.97 15.23 -19.67
C LYS A 185 -6.93 16.36 -19.56
N SER A 186 -7.16 17.34 -18.69
CA SER A 186 -6.21 18.41 -18.41
C SER A 186 -4.96 17.92 -17.68
N ASP A 187 -5.10 16.91 -16.82
CA ASP A 187 -4.01 16.34 -16.04
C ASP A 187 -3.33 15.20 -16.81
N ASP A 188 -4.13 14.28 -17.37
CA ASP A 188 -3.67 13.20 -18.23
C ASP A 188 -4.54 13.08 -19.50
N PRO A 189 -4.04 13.51 -20.67
CA PRO A 189 -4.77 13.37 -21.93
C PRO A 189 -4.75 11.94 -22.48
N THR A 190 -4.13 10.98 -21.80
CA THR A 190 -4.00 9.60 -22.25
C THR A 190 -5.30 8.83 -22.05
N LYS A 191 -5.74 8.10 -23.07
CA LYS A 191 -6.88 7.19 -22.94
C LYS A 191 -6.49 5.96 -22.14
N ARG A 192 -7.17 5.71 -21.03
CA ARG A 192 -6.96 4.58 -20.12
C ARG A 192 -7.56 3.31 -20.69
N THR A 193 -6.81 2.22 -20.69
CA THR A 193 -7.22 0.93 -21.25
C THR A 193 -7.81 0.04 -20.16
N PHE A 194 -8.96 -0.57 -20.42
CA PHE A 194 -9.58 -1.58 -19.58
C PHE A 194 -9.89 -2.82 -20.41
N PHE A 195 -9.54 -4.00 -19.89
CA PHE A 195 -9.79 -5.26 -20.57
C PHE A 195 -11.12 -5.87 -20.14
N SER A 196 -11.73 -6.66 -21.02
CA SER A 196 -12.89 -7.49 -20.66
C SER A 196 -12.52 -8.48 -19.55
N ASN A 197 -13.53 -9.02 -18.87
CA ASN A 197 -13.34 -10.03 -17.80
C ASN A 197 -12.76 -11.39 -18.27
N LYS A 198 -12.45 -11.56 -19.56
CA LYS A 198 -11.79 -12.76 -20.08
C LYS A 198 -10.31 -12.76 -19.71
N SER A 199 -9.86 -13.86 -19.09
CA SER A 199 -8.48 -14.00 -18.60
C SER A 199 -7.59 -14.72 -19.61
N TYR A 200 -6.38 -14.20 -19.82
CA TYR A 200 -5.38 -14.78 -20.74
C TYR A 200 -3.99 -14.79 -20.12
N LEU A 201 -3.27 -15.92 -20.26
CA LEU A 201 -1.82 -15.93 -20.11
C LEU A 201 -1.17 -15.08 -21.21
N PRO A 202 0.07 -14.56 -21.02
CA PRO A 202 0.74 -13.73 -22.03
C PRO A 202 0.73 -14.34 -23.44
N LEU A 203 1.03 -15.64 -23.57
CA LEU A 203 1.05 -16.36 -24.85
C LEU A 203 -0.34 -16.60 -25.47
N GLN A 204 -1.39 -16.55 -24.65
CA GLN A 204 -2.79 -16.74 -25.08
C GLN A 204 -3.51 -15.42 -25.34
N THR A 205 -2.86 -14.29 -25.11
CA THR A 205 -3.45 -12.97 -25.36
C THR A 205 -3.74 -12.85 -26.87
N PRO A 206 -4.98 -12.51 -27.27
CA PRO A 206 -5.30 -12.27 -28.67
C PRO A 206 -4.34 -11.25 -29.30
N GLU A 207 -3.89 -11.48 -30.53
CA GLU A 207 -2.88 -10.63 -31.18
C GLU A 207 -3.18 -9.13 -31.10
N PRO A 208 -4.42 -8.66 -31.40
CA PRO A 208 -4.75 -7.22 -31.33
C PRO A 208 -4.64 -6.61 -29.92
N LEU A 209 -4.64 -7.44 -28.87
CA LEU A 209 -4.59 -6.97 -27.48
C LEU A 209 -3.17 -7.01 -26.90
N LYS A 210 -2.21 -7.64 -27.58
CA LYS A 210 -0.84 -7.80 -27.06
C LYS A 210 -0.14 -6.46 -26.90
N GLN A 211 -0.28 -5.56 -27.87
CA GLN A 211 0.33 -4.25 -27.82
C GLN A 211 -0.27 -3.41 -26.69
N LEU A 212 -1.61 -3.38 -26.56
CA LEU A 212 -2.30 -2.70 -25.45
C LEU A 212 -1.87 -3.26 -24.08
N ARG A 213 -1.76 -4.58 -23.95
CA ARG A 213 -1.30 -5.23 -22.71
C ARG A 213 0.12 -4.80 -22.35
N LYS A 214 1.01 -4.70 -23.34
CA LYS A 214 2.40 -4.25 -23.14
C LYS A 214 2.46 -2.77 -22.76
N GLU A 215 1.73 -1.92 -23.46
CA GLU A 215 1.68 -0.47 -23.20
C GLU A 215 1.14 -0.15 -21.80
N GLU A 216 0.10 -0.86 -21.36
CA GLU A 216 -0.43 -0.69 -20.00
C GLU A 216 0.63 -1.09 -18.95
N LEU A 217 1.33 -2.20 -19.16
CA LEU A 217 2.41 -2.63 -18.27
C LEU A 217 3.58 -1.62 -18.23
N GLU A 218 3.97 -1.07 -19.38
CA GLU A 218 5.02 -0.04 -19.45
C GLU A 218 4.60 1.26 -18.78
N THR A 219 3.31 1.61 -18.86
CA THR A 219 2.73 2.76 -18.15
C THR A 219 2.75 2.54 -16.63
N LEU A 220 2.33 1.37 -16.16
CA LEU A 220 2.39 1.00 -14.74
C LEU A 220 3.83 0.96 -14.19
N GLN A 221 4.81 0.63 -15.04
CA GLN A 221 6.24 0.66 -14.70
C GLN A 221 6.86 2.07 -14.82
N GLY A 222 6.10 3.07 -15.25
CA GLY A 222 6.58 4.44 -15.47
C GLY A 222 7.58 4.59 -16.62
N LYS A 223 7.70 3.60 -17.53
CA LYS A 223 8.63 3.66 -18.68
C LYS A 223 8.25 4.71 -19.70
N ASN A 224 6.94 4.96 -19.85
CA ASN A 224 6.39 5.92 -20.79
C ASN A 224 6.16 7.30 -20.14
N ARG A 225 6.71 7.52 -18.93
CA ARG A 225 6.55 8.76 -18.19
C ARG A 225 7.40 9.87 -18.83
N LYS A 226 6.78 11.03 -19.09
CA LYS A 226 7.43 12.17 -19.75
C LYS A 226 8.44 12.91 -18.88
N HIS A 227 8.26 12.86 -17.56
CA HIS A 227 8.98 13.62 -16.57
C HIS A 227 9.63 12.68 -15.56
N SER A 228 10.84 13.01 -15.13
CA SER A 228 11.51 12.40 -13.98
C SER A 228 11.26 13.22 -12.72
N GLY A 229 11.19 12.55 -11.57
CA GLY A 229 11.01 13.21 -10.27
C GLY A 229 9.74 12.73 -9.58
N GLU A 230 9.21 13.59 -8.72
CA GLU A 230 8.06 13.31 -7.84
C GLU A 230 6.84 12.85 -8.63
N PHE A 231 6.16 11.82 -8.14
CA PHE A 231 4.97 11.30 -8.79
C PHE A 231 3.75 12.16 -8.47
N GLU A 232 2.94 12.41 -9.51
CA GLU A 232 1.71 13.17 -9.40
C GLU A 232 0.58 12.29 -8.86
N LYS A 233 -0.40 12.88 -8.16
CA LYS A 233 -1.46 12.12 -7.47
C LYS A 233 -2.26 11.19 -8.40
N PHE A 234 -2.47 11.58 -9.65
CA PHE A 234 -3.26 10.81 -10.61
C PHE A 234 -2.47 9.65 -11.24
N GLU A 235 -1.15 9.59 -11.05
CA GLU A 235 -0.30 8.57 -11.65
C GLU A 235 -0.50 7.20 -10.98
N ARG A 236 -0.28 6.14 -11.75
CA ARG A 236 -0.38 4.72 -11.34
C ARG A 236 0.96 4.00 -11.48
N VAL A 237 2.06 4.67 -11.14
CA VAL A 237 3.41 4.11 -11.33
C VAL A 237 3.81 3.29 -10.11
N TYR A 238 4.09 2.01 -10.32
CA TYR A 238 4.59 1.08 -9.33
C TYR A 238 6.09 0.89 -9.56
N ASP A 239 6.90 1.50 -8.69
CA ASP A 239 8.37 1.38 -8.69
C ASP A 239 8.89 1.22 -7.26
N TYR A 240 10.14 0.79 -7.12
CA TYR A 240 10.75 0.45 -5.85
C TYR A 240 11.73 1.53 -5.39
N ASP A 241 11.79 1.71 -4.08
CA ASP A 241 12.83 2.49 -3.43
C ASP A 241 13.10 1.97 -2.01
N VAL A 242 14.16 2.47 -1.39
CA VAL A 242 14.55 2.14 -0.02
C VAL A 242 13.83 3.04 0.98
N TYR A 243 13.84 2.68 2.26
CA TYR A 243 13.34 3.53 3.35
C TYR A 243 14.40 4.57 3.70
N ASN A 244 14.51 5.59 2.85
CA ASN A 244 15.30 6.79 3.05
C ASN A 244 14.44 8.04 3.31
N ASP A 245 13.15 7.84 3.58
CA ASP A 245 12.12 8.87 3.75
C ASP A 245 11.48 8.86 5.16
N VAL A 246 12.11 8.14 6.10
CA VAL A 246 11.66 8.03 7.50
C VAL A 246 12.14 9.23 8.34
N GLY A 247 13.42 9.62 8.19
CA GLY A 247 14.00 10.74 8.92
C GLY A 247 13.63 12.12 8.34
N ASP A 248 13.80 13.18 9.12
CA ASP A 248 13.61 14.57 8.69
C ASP A 248 14.76 15.49 9.15
N PRO A 249 16.00 15.24 8.68
CA PRO A 249 17.19 15.94 9.17
C PRO A 249 17.32 17.39 8.67
N ASP A 250 16.51 17.79 7.68
CA ASP A 250 16.44 19.18 7.24
C ASP A 250 15.69 20.05 8.27
N LYS A 251 14.66 19.49 8.93
CA LYS A 251 13.92 20.12 10.01
C LYS A 251 14.70 20.15 11.32
N ASP A 252 15.25 19.00 11.73
CA ASP A 252 16.03 18.86 12.96
C ASP A 252 17.07 17.73 12.78
N PRO A 253 18.37 17.99 12.98
CA PRO A 253 19.42 16.96 12.93
C PRO A 253 19.16 15.72 13.78
N GLU A 254 18.47 15.84 14.93
CA GLU A 254 18.11 14.71 15.82
C GLU A 254 17.07 13.77 15.19
N LEU A 255 16.38 14.22 14.14
CA LEU A 255 15.43 13.43 13.35
C LEU A 255 16.11 12.66 12.21
N ALA A 256 17.44 12.70 12.11
CA ALA A 256 18.19 11.87 11.17
C ALA A 256 17.96 10.37 11.45
N ARG A 257 17.70 9.58 10.40
CA ARG A 257 17.54 8.13 10.48
C ARG A 257 18.40 7.46 9.41
N PRO A 258 18.94 6.26 9.69
CA PRO A 258 19.71 5.52 8.69
C PRO A 258 18.83 5.14 7.50
N VAL A 259 19.45 4.99 6.33
CA VAL A 259 18.78 4.44 5.15
C VAL A 259 18.59 2.94 5.34
N ILE A 260 17.34 2.48 5.22
CA ILE A 260 16.96 1.08 5.45
C ILE A 260 16.55 0.44 4.10
N GLY A 261 17.10 -0.73 3.78
CA GLY A 261 16.96 -1.42 2.50
C GLY A 261 18.28 -1.65 1.74
N GLY A 262 19.41 -1.18 2.29
CA GLY A 262 20.75 -1.40 1.74
C GLY A 262 21.41 -2.69 2.21
N LEU A 263 22.71 -2.85 1.91
CA LEU A 263 23.51 -3.98 2.42
C LEU A 263 23.78 -3.90 3.92
N SER A 264 23.92 -2.68 4.47
CA SER A 264 24.14 -2.45 5.90
C SER A 264 22.88 -2.65 6.74
N HIS A 265 21.72 -2.32 6.18
CA HIS A 265 20.42 -2.45 6.83
C HIS A 265 19.45 -3.12 5.86
N PRO A 266 19.52 -4.46 5.67
CA PRO A 266 18.66 -5.17 4.74
C PRO A 266 17.19 -5.04 5.17
N TYR A 267 16.33 -4.71 4.20
CA TYR A 267 14.90 -4.51 4.43
C TYR A 267 14.12 -4.61 3.11
N PRO A 268 12.84 -4.98 3.13
CA PRO A 268 11.96 -4.89 1.97
C PRO A 268 12.00 -3.50 1.33
N ARG A 269 11.79 -3.45 0.01
CA ARG A 269 11.60 -2.18 -0.70
C ARG A 269 10.21 -1.62 -0.40
N ARG A 270 10.07 -0.31 -0.52
CA ARG A 270 8.79 0.39 -0.46
C ARG A 270 8.41 0.93 -1.84
N CYS A 271 7.17 1.41 -1.97
CA CYS A 271 6.71 2.12 -3.15
C CYS A 271 7.49 3.44 -3.29
N LYS A 272 8.09 3.64 -4.46
CA LYS A 272 8.81 4.86 -4.79
C LYS A 272 7.86 6.05 -4.85
N THR A 273 8.34 7.19 -4.42
CA THR A 273 7.59 8.46 -4.35
C THR A 273 8.25 9.55 -5.19
N GLY A 274 9.58 9.49 -5.34
CA GLY A 274 10.34 10.37 -6.22
C GLY A 274 10.47 11.82 -5.74
N ARG A 275 10.13 12.12 -4.48
CA ARG A 275 10.29 13.47 -3.94
C ARG A 275 11.76 13.86 -3.94
N LYS A 276 11.99 15.16 -3.84
CA LYS A 276 13.34 15.72 -3.90
C LYS A 276 14.19 15.21 -2.73
N PRO A 277 15.49 14.95 -2.96
CA PRO A 277 16.43 14.70 -1.88
C PRO A 277 16.55 15.87 -0.90
N SER A 278 16.94 15.58 0.33
CA SER A 278 17.30 16.58 1.34
C SER A 278 18.45 17.45 0.83
N ARG A 279 18.42 18.73 1.22
CA ARG A 279 19.48 19.67 0.84
C ARG A 279 20.81 19.33 1.50
N LYS A 280 20.76 18.85 2.74
CA LYS A 280 21.95 18.50 3.54
C LYS A 280 22.41 17.06 3.29
N TYR A 281 21.47 16.14 3.03
CA TYR A 281 21.74 14.71 2.92
C TYR A 281 21.13 14.13 1.63
N PRO A 282 21.87 14.12 0.51
CA PRO A 282 21.33 13.70 -0.80
C PRO A 282 20.83 12.24 -0.87
N SER A 283 21.23 11.39 0.09
CA SER A 283 20.75 10.01 0.20
C SER A 283 19.36 9.89 0.87
N ILE A 284 18.85 10.98 1.47
CA ILE A 284 17.60 11.04 2.20
C ILE A 284 16.57 11.78 1.36
N GLU A 285 15.36 11.23 1.25
CA GLU A 285 14.24 11.86 0.57
C GLU A 285 13.52 12.82 1.52
N THR A 286 13.09 14.00 1.04
CA THR A 286 12.39 14.98 1.87
C THR A 286 11.01 14.50 2.33
N ARG A 287 10.66 14.79 3.60
CA ARG A 287 9.31 14.57 4.15
C ARG A 287 8.47 15.83 4.00
N LYS A 288 7.85 16.03 2.83
CA LYS A 288 6.89 17.11 2.60
C LYS A 288 5.61 16.56 1.98
N GLY A 289 4.46 17.13 2.38
CA GLY A 289 3.18 16.87 1.77
C GLY A 289 2.61 15.48 2.08
N GLU A 290 1.81 14.98 1.14
CA GLU A 290 1.26 13.63 1.18
C GLU A 290 2.23 12.65 0.51
N PHE A 291 2.25 11.41 0.98
CA PHE A 291 3.12 10.38 0.43
C PHE A 291 2.40 9.74 -0.74
N TYR A 292 2.98 9.91 -1.94
CA TYR A 292 2.45 9.27 -3.14
C TYR A 292 2.27 7.77 -2.94
N VAL A 293 1.11 7.29 -3.36
CA VAL A 293 0.81 5.90 -3.67
C VAL A 293 0.13 5.89 -5.03
N PRO A 294 0.23 4.81 -5.82
CA PRO A 294 -0.51 4.70 -7.07
C PRO A 294 -2.00 5.00 -6.85
N ARG A 295 -2.61 5.82 -7.72
CA ARG A 295 -3.93 6.43 -7.46
C ARG A 295 -5.02 5.45 -7.00
N ASP A 296 -5.02 4.23 -7.54
CA ASP A 296 -6.02 3.22 -7.20
C ASP A 296 -5.75 2.47 -5.87
N GLU A 297 -4.54 2.61 -5.30
CA GLU A 297 -4.16 2.09 -3.97
C GLU A 297 -4.45 3.10 -2.85
N GLU A 298 -4.71 4.36 -3.20
CA GLU A 298 -5.02 5.38 -2.22
C GLU A 298 -6.34 5.09 -1.51
N PHE A 299 -6.36 5.18 -0.18
CA PHE A 299 -7.58 5.00 0.58
C PHE A 299 -8.64 6.00 0.15
N THR A 300 -9.90 5.55 0.07
CA THR A 300 -11.03 6.48 -0.07
C THR A 300 -11.08 7.43 1.12
N THR A 301 -11.53 8.67 0.93
CA THR A 301 -11.55 9.72 1.97
C THR A 301 -12.18 9.25 3.29
N ILE A 302 -13.22 8.41 3.21
CA ILE A 302 -13.92 7.82 4.36
C ILE A 302 -13.04 6.79 5.09
N LYS A 303 -12.32 5.94 4.37
CA LYS A 303 -11.38 4.96 4.94
C LYS A 303 -10.12 5.64 5.46
N GLY A 304 -9.62 6.66 4.76
CA GLY A 304 -8.49 7.47 5.16
C GLY A 304 -8.75 8.20 6.47
N ALA A 305 -9.89 8.86 6.62
CA ALA A 305 -10.30 9.50 7.87
C ALA A 305 -10.40 8.51 9.04
N ALA A 306 -10.93 7.31 8.79
CA ALA A 306 -11.00 6.23 9.79
C ALA A 306 -9.62 5.60 10.11
N PHE A 307 -8.67 5.63 9.17
CA PHE A 307 -7.35 4.99 9.29
C PHE A 307 -6.24 5.94 9.70
N THR A 308 -6.44 7.26 9.65
CA THR A 308 -5.43 8.24 10.06
C THR A 308 -5.06 8.05 11.53
N GLY A 309 -4.01 7.28 11.80
CA GLY A 309 -3.29 7.30 13.07
C GLY A 309 -2.81 8.72 13.41
N LYS A 310 -2.68 9.61 12.41
CA LYS A 310 -2.49 11.06 12.61
C LYS A 310 -3.64 11.71 13.38
N ALA A 311 -4.88 11.26 13.20
CA ALA A 311 -6.02 11.75 13.95
C ALA A 311 -5.92 11.35 15.43
N VAL A 312 -5.64 10.07 15.69
CA VAL A 312 -5.37 9.52 17.04
C VAL A 312 -4.18 10.25 17.69
N LEU A 313 -3.04 10.32 16.99
CA LEU A 313 -1.78 10.90 17.47
C LEU A 313 -1.81 12.43 17.58
N ALA A 314 -2.60 13.14 16.76
CA ALA A 314 -2.76 14.58 16.87
C ALA A 314 -3.82 14.98 17.91
N ALA A 315 -4.81 14.11 18.15
CA ALA A 315 -5.75 14.27 19.25
C ALA A 315 -5.05 14.02 20.59
N LEU A 316 -4.12 13.07 20.69
CA LEU A 316 -3.43 12.74 21.94
C LEU A 316 -2.90 13.99 22.67
N PRO A 317 -2.04 14.87 22.09
CA PRO A 317 -1.57 16.09 22.76
C PRO A 317 -2.66 17.09 23.18
N ALA A 318 -3.82 17.07 22.55
CA ALA A 318 -4.91 18.03 22.78
C ALA A 318 -6.05 17.46 23.67
N VAL A 319 -6.05 16.15 23.92
CA VAL A 319 -7.00 15.41 24.77
C VAL A 319 -6.49 15.22 26.20
N PHE A 320 -5.19 15.43 26.47
CA PHE A 320 -4.63 15.46 27.84
C PHE A 320 -4.98 16.66 28.79
N PRO A 321 -5.90 17.60 28.51
CA PRO A 321 -6.21 18.72 29.42
C PRO A 321 -6.76 18.42 30.82
N GLN A 322 -7.25 17.23 31.13
CA GLN A 322 -7.65 16.91 32.52
C GLN A 322 -6.56 16.34 33.40
N ILE A 323 -5.41 15.97 32.86
CA ILE A 323 -4.23 15.82 33.71
C ILE A 323 -3.48 17.14 33.51
N GLU A 324 -3.94 18.18 34.20
CA GLU A 324 -3.33 19.52 34.22
C GLU A 324 -1.80 19.43 34.46
N ALA A 325 -1.35 18.32 35.05
CA ALA A 325 0.02 17.94 35.31
C ALA A 325 0.75 17.20 34.15
N ALA A 326 0.08 16.41 33.30
CA ALA A 326 0.70 15.68 32.17
C ALA A 326 0.86 16.54 30.90
N LEU A 327 0.08 17.61 30.76
CA LEU A 327 0.34 18.65 29.74
C LEU A 327 1.56 19.51 30.07
N VAL A 328 1.89 19.63 31.36
CA VAL A 328 3.08 20.35 31.84
C VAL A 328 4.33 19.48 31.69
N ASP A 329 4.21 18.15 31.82
CA ASP A 329 5.28 17.19 31.57
C ASP A 329 4.75 15.90 30.90
N PRO A 330 5.02 15.67 29.59
CA PRO A 330 4.63 14.45 28.90
C PRO A 330 5.28 13.16 29.44
N ASN A 331 6.21 13.28 30.40
CA ASN A 331 6.81 12.13 31.10
C ASN A 331 6.10 11.81 32.43
N MET A 332 4.99 12.47 32.76
CA MET A 332 4.29 12.20 34.01
C MET A 332 3.66 10.79 34.00
N PRO A 333 3.98 9.93 34.99
CA PRO A 333 3.44 8.58 35.05
C PRO A 333 1.99 8.57 35.54
N PHE A 334 1.23 7.52 35.16
CA PHE A 334 -0.06 7.25 35.78
C PHE A 334 0.13 6.96 37.29
N PRO A 335 -0.69 7.57 38.18
CA PRO A 335 -0.56 7.38 39.62
C PRO A 335 -0.93 5.97 40.10
N HIS A 336 -1.87 5.29 39.42
CA HIS A 336 -2.33 3.94 39.76
C HIS A 336 -3.04 3.24 38.59
N PHE A 337 -3.33 1.94 38.68
CA PHE A 337 -4.04 1.22 37.61
C PHE A 337 -5.44 1.77 37.35
N LYS A 338 -6.16 2.23 38.37
CA LYS A 338 -7.48 2.84 38.19
C LYS A 338 -7.46 4.04 37.24
N SER A 339 -6.41 4.89 37.26
CA SER A 339 -6.31 6.01 36.30
C SER A 339 -6.11 5.56 34.85
N ILE A 340 -5.69 4.32 34.62
CA ILE A 340 -5.65 3.71 33.28
C ILE A 340 -7.04 3.15 32.92
N GLU A 341 -7.73 2.51 33.88
CA GLU A 341 -9.10 2.02 33.71
C GLU A 341 -10.09 3.16 33.42
N ASP A 342 -9.89 4.33 34.05
CA ASP A 342 -10.73 5.52 33.90
C ASP A 342 -10.77 6.02 32.45
N LEU A 343 -9.73 5.75 31.64
CA LEU A 343 -9.72 6.05 30.20
C LEU A 343 -10.87 5.35 29.44
N PHE A 344 -11.33 4.20 29.95
CA PHE A 344 -12.38 3.38 29.38
C PHE A 344 -13.70 3.49 30.14
N GLU A 345 -13.67 3.75 31.46
CA GLU A 345 -14.85 3.81 32.33
C GLU A 345 -15.46 5.22 32.44
N GLU A 346 -14.64 6.22 32.75
CA GLU A 346 -15.09 7.60 33.02
C GLU A 346 -14.81 8.53 31.83
N GLY A 347 -13.79 8.21 31.04
CA GLY A 347 -13.34 8.99 29.90
C GLY A 347 -12.55 10.23 30.31
N ILE A 348 -12.37 11.13 29.34
CA ILE A 348 -11.61 12.37 29.45
C ILE A 348 -12.47 13.50 28.87
N GLU A 349 -13.05 14.38 29.70
CA GLU A 349 -13.47 15.76 29.33
C GLU A 349 -12.49 16.50 28.36
N LEU A 350 -13.04 16.95 27.24
CA LEU A 350 -12.32 17.73 26.24
C LEU A 350 -12.44 19.24 26.57
N PRO A 351 -11.40 20.05 26.28
CA PRO A 351 -11.57 21.49 26.33
C PRO A 351 -12.61 21.94 25.31
N LYS A 352 -13.49 22.85 25.75
CA LYS A 352 -14.56 23.43 24.94
C LYS A 352 -14.06 24.21 23.71
N ASP A 353 -12.79 24.61 23.69
CA ASP A 353 -12.17 25.39 22.61
C ASP A 353 -11.32 24.55 21.64
N ALA A 354 -11.18 23.25 21.88
CA ALA A 354 -10.39 22.37 21.02
C ALA A 354 -11.28 21.86 19.88
N GLY A 355 -11.15 22.44 18.68
CA GLY A 355 -11.87 22.05 17.45
C GLY A 355 -11.57 20.63 16.94
N LEU A 356 -11.57 19.63 17.82
CA LEU A 356 -11.15 18.23 17.64
C LEU A 356 -12.28 17.29 17.21
N PHE A 357 -13.54 17.73 17.33
CA PHE A 357 -14.72 16.90 17.07
C PHE A 357 -14.78 16.21 15.69
N PRO A 358 -14.26 16.78 14.57
CA PRO A 358 -14.37 16.11 13.27
C PRO A 358 -13.42 14.92 13.08
N VAL A 359 -12.50 14.67 14.02
CA VAL A 359 -11.30 13.85 13.80
C VAL A 359 -11.25 12.62 14.71
N ILE A 360 -12.33 12.31 15.43
CA ILE A 360 -12.33 11.24 16.43
C ILE A 360 -12.37 9.84 15.74
N PRO A 361 -11.36 8.98 15.94
CA PRO A 361 -11.28 7.63 15.35
C PRO A 361 -12.35 6.67 15.90
N ARG A 362 -12.58 5.55 15.20
CA ARG A 362 -13.50 4.46 15.65
C ARG A 362 -13.15 3.81 16.98
N LEU A 363 -11.93 4.01 17.50
CA LEU A 363 -11.48 3.46 18.79
C LEU A 363 -12.02 4.24 20.01
N VAL A 364 -12.73 5.33 19.75
CA VAL A 364 -13.28 6.24 20.74
C VAL A 364 -14.80 6.22 20.62
N LYS A 365 -15.49 5.99 21.73
CA LYS A 365 -16.91 6.28 21.85
C LYS A 365 -17.04 7.79 22.06
N ALA A 366 -17.29 8.53 20.99
CA ALA A 366 -17.62 9.94 21.11
C ALA A 366 -19.02 10.06 21.71
N ALA A 367 -19.12 10.46 22.98
CA ALA A 367 -20.37 10.90 23.60
C ALA A 367 -20.68 12.36 23.17
N ALA A 368 -20.68 12.61 21.87
CA ALA A 368 -21.26 13.82 21.31
C ALA A 368 -22.78 13.56 21.31
N GLU A 369 -23.56 14.16 22.21
CA GLU A 369 -24.07 15.53 22.03
C GLU A 369 -24.33 16.28 23.36
N ALA A 370 -23.90 15.78 24.52
CA ALA A 370 -24.27 16.40 25.81
C ALA A 370 -23.10 16.79 26.75
N ASP A 371 -22.00 16.01 26.83
CA ASP A 371 -21.09 16.11 27.99
C ASP A 371 -19.59 16.30 27.67
N ASP A 372 -19.17 16.58 26.43
CA ASP A 372 -17.76 16.85 26.07
C ASP A 372 -16.74 15.75 26.51
N ILE A 373 -17.15 14.50 26.78
CA ILE A 373 -16.26 13.43 27.26
C ILE A 373 -15.76 12.53 26.10
N LEU A 374 -14.45 12.27 26.09
CA LEU A 374 -13.78 11.28 25.23
C LEU A 374 -13.54 9.97 25.99
N GLN A 375 -14.26 8.92 25.63
CA GLN A 375 -14.12 7.59 26.25
C GLN A 375 -13.59 6.57 25.25
N PHE A 376 -12.58 5.79 25.63
CA PHE A 376 -12.06 4.71 24.79
C PHE A 376 -12.93 3.45 24.91
N GLU A 377 -12.94 2.63 23.86
CA GLU A 377 -13.54 1.30 23.95
C GLU A 377 -12.73 0.42 24.92
N SER A 378 -13.41 -0.15 25.92
CA SER A 378 -12.79 -1.06 26.87
C SER A 378 -12.24 -2.32 26.19
N PRO A 379 -10.98 -2.69 26.44
CA PRO A 379 -10.44 -3.97 26.03
C PRO A 379 -11.29 -5.13 26.56
N SER A 380 -11.65 -6.09 25.70
CA SER A 380 -12.45 -7.27 26.05
C SER A 380 -11.91 -8.11 27.22
N LEU A 381 -10.60 -7.98 27.51
CA LEU A 381 -9.94 -8.60 28.66
C LEU A 381 -10.38 -7.94 29.98
N LEU A 382 -10.43 -6.61 30.02
CA LEU A 382 -10.84 -5.84 31.21
C LEU A 382 -12.33 -6.03 31.53
N ASP A 383 -13.19 -6.12 30.51
CA ASP A 383 -14.63 -6.29 30.68
C ASP A 383 -15.03 -7.61 31.35
N LYS A 384 -14.26 -8.69 31.08
CA LYS A 384 -14.53 -10.01 31.64
C LYS A 384 -13.90 -10.19 33.01
N ASP A 385 -12.66 -9.73 33.14
CA ASP A 385 -11.86 -9.90 34.35
C ASP A 385 -10.80 -8.82 34.42
N ARG A 386 -11.11 -7.78 35.18
CA ARG A 386 -10.28 -6.58 35.39
C ARG A 386 -8.85 -6.88 35.82
N PHE A 387 -8.63 -7.99 36.54
CA PHE A 387 -7.32 -8.37 37.07
C PHE A 387 -6.71 -9.57 36.35
N SER A 388 -7.22 -9.96 35.18
CA SER A 388 -6.67 -11.10 34.43
C SER A 388 -5.26 -10.85 33.92
N TRP A 389 -4.98 -9.65 33.41
CA TRP A 389 -3.71 -9.30 32.79
C TRP A 389 -2.49 -9.34 33.73
N ILE A 390 -2.70 -9.30 35.06
CA ILE A 390 -1.61 -9.41 36.05
C ILE A 390 -1.28 -10.85 36.45
N ARG A 391 -2.06 -11.84 35.99
CA ARG A 391 -1.84 -13.24 36.37
C ARG A 391 -0.88 -13.93 35.41
N ASP A 392 -0.04 -14.79 35.98
CA ASP A 392 0.95 -15.58 35.22
C ASP A 392 0.30 -16.52 34.20
N ASP A 393 -0.90 -17.04 34.48
CA ASP A 393 -1.62 -17.94 33.57
C ASP A 393 -2.09 -17.19 32.31
N GLU A 394 -2.62 -15.98 32.46
CA GLU A 394 -2.99 -15.13 31.33
C GLU A 394 -1.76 -14.62 30.59
N PHE A 395 -0.69 -14.24 31.29
CA PHE A 395 0.59 -13.87 30.67
C PHE A 395 1.12 -15.02 29.79
N ALA A 396 1.18 -16.24 30.34
CA ALA A 396 1.60 -17.42 29.59
C ALA A 396 0.65 -17.73 28.43
N ARG A 397 -0.67 -17.65 28.64
CA ARG A 397 -1.68 -17.87 27.59
C ARG A 397 -1.50 -16.88 26.43
N GLN A 398 -1.15 -15.62 26.70
CA GLN A 398 -0.93 -14.62 25.66
C GLN A 398 0.29 -14.92 24.76
N THR A 399 1.28 -15.67 25.26
CA THR A 399 2.39 -16.15 24.42
C THR A 399 1.95 -17.19 23.38
N LEU A 400 0.78 -17.83 23.57
CA LEU A 400 0.21 -18.86 22.68
C LEU A 400 -1.02 -18.38 21.91
N ALA A 401 -1.81 -17.47 22.48
CA ALA A 401 -3.10 -17.03 21.96
C ALA A 401 -3.39 -15.55 22.28
N GLY A 402 -2.34 -14.75 22.42
CA GLY A 402 -2.41 -13.28 22.55
C GLY A 402 -2.08 -12.59 21.23
N LEU A 403 -1.57 -11.36 21.31
CA LEU A 403 -1.27 -10.53 20.13
C LEU A 403 -0.10 -11.07 19.29
N ASN A 404 0.87 -11.73 19.92
CA ASN A 404 2.06 -12.27 19.26
C ASN A 404 2.32 -13.75 19.63
N PRO A 405 1.54 -14.70 19.08
CA PRO A 405 1.64 -16.12 19.41
C PRO A 405 2.79 -16.85 18.68
N TYR A 406 3.66 -16.13 17.98
CA TYR A 406 4.64 -16.71 17.06
C TYR A 406 6.07 -16.78 17.61
N CYS A 407 6.32 -16.22 18.81
CA CYS A 407 7.67 -16.07 19.34
C CYS A 407 8.11 -17.16 20.32
N ILE A 408 7.17 -17.88 20.95
CA ILE A 408 7.53 -18.93 21.91
C ILE A 408 8.24 -20.08 21.20
N GLN A 409 9.30 -20.59 21.82
CA GLN A 409 10.10 -21.69 21.28
C GLN A 409 10.33 -22.75 22.35
N LEU A 410 10.42 -24.00 21.91
CA LEU A 410 10.82 -25.10 22.76
C LEU A 410 12.28 -24.93 23.19
N VAL A 411 12.54 -25.10 24.49
CA VAL A 411 13.90 -25.12 25.02
C VAL A 411 14.56 -26.45 24.65
N GLN A 412 15.53 -26.41 23.73
CA GLN A 412 16.25 -27.60 23.24
C GLN A 412 17.57 -27.86 23.97
N GLU A 413 18.17 -26.84 24.59
CA GLU A 413 19.47 -26.94 25.27
C GLU A 413 19.40 -26.29 26.66
N TRP A 414 20.12 -26.86 27.64
CA TRP A 414 20.19 -26.34 29.01
C TRP A 414 21.60 -26.45 29.60
N PRO A 415 22.12 -25.43 30.33
CA PRO A 415 21.49 -24.12 30.61
C PRO A 415 21.30 -23.30 29.34
N LEU A 416 20.39 -22.32 29.38
CA LEU A 416 20.21 -21.38 28.27
C LEU A 416 21.52 -20.64 28.00
N LYS A 417 21.90 -20.53 26.72
CA LYS A 417 23.14 -19.86 26.30
C LYS A 417 22.88 -18.85 25.19
N SER A 418 23.49 -17.68 25.32
CA SER A 418 23.51 -16.67 24.27
C SER A 418 24.45 -17.08 23.14
N LYS A 419 24.06 -16.76 21.90
CA LYS A 419 24.92 -16.88 20.70
C LYS A 419 25.65 -15.57 20.37
N LEU A 420 25.44 -14.52 21.16
CA LEU A 420 26.12 -13.23 20.99
C LEU A 420 27.60 -13.33 21.38
N ASP A 421 28.43 -12.45 20.83
CA ASP A 421 29.87 -12.43 21.08
C ASP A 421 30.19 -12.07 22.55
N PRO A 422 30.79 -12.99 23.33
CA PRO A 422 31.13 -12.75 24.72
C PRO A 422 32.15 -11.61 24.92
N ALA A 423 32.99 -11.34 23.93
CA ALA A 423 33.96 -10.24 24.03
C ALA A 423 33.28 -8.86 24.02
N VAL A 424 32.07 -8.77 23.43
CA VAL A 424 31.26 -7.54 23.37
C VAL A 424 30.27 -7.48 24.53
N TYR A 425 29.61 -8.59 24.84
CA TYR A 425 28.45 -8.61 25.74
C TYR A 425 28.69 -9.31 27.09
N GLY A 426 29.86 -9.92 27.33
CA GLY A 426 30.21 -10.60 28.57
C GLY A 426 29.84 -12.10 28.59
N ASP A 427 29.71 -12.68 29.79
CA ASP A 427 29.45 -14.11 29.97
C ASP A 427 28.12 -14.55 29.30
N PRO A 428 28.14 -15.52 28.36
CA PRO A 428 26.94 -15.94 27.63
C PRO A 428 26.03 -16.90 28.42
N ASN A 429 26.43 -17.34 29.62
CA ASN A 429 25.67 -18.32 30.40
C ASN A 429 24.49 -17.68 31.14
N SER A 430 23.32 -18.31 31.05
CA SER A 430 22.14 -17.90 31.82
C SER A 430 22.34 -18.11 33.31
N LEU A 431 21.82 -17.17 34.10
CA LEU A 431 21.74 -17.27 35.57
C LEU A 431 20.51 -18.08 36.05
N ILE A 432 19.62 -18.48 35.15
CA ILE A 432 18.48 -19.34 35.49
C ILE A 432 19.01 -20.77 35.65
N THR A 433 18.91 -21.30 36.88
CA THR A 433 19.38 -22.65 37.23
C THR A 433 18.22 -23.64 37.31
N SER A 434 18.53 -24.94 37.27
CA SER A 434 17.53 -26.00 37.34
C SER A 434 16.76 -25.94 38.67
N GLU A 435 17.44 -25.61 39.76
CA GLU A 435 16.85 -25.49 41.10
C GLU A 435 15.82 -24.35 41.17
N ILE A 436 16.05 -23.25 40.45
CA ILE A 436 15.07 -22.17 40.34
C ILE A 436 13.83 -22.68 39.60
N VAL A 437 14.01 -23.35 38.45
CA VAL A 437 12.89 -23.87 37.66
C VAL A 437 12.06 -24.88 38.45
N GLU A 438 12.69 -25.84 39.12
CA GLU A 438 12.00 -26.86 39.94
C GLU A 438 11.15 -26.24 41.06
N ARG A 439 11.67 -25.18 41.69
CA ARG A 439 10.94 -24.42 42.71
C ARG A 439 9.71 -23.74 42.12
N GLU A 440 9.84 -23.10 40.97
CA GLU A 440 8.72 -22.35 40.35
C GLU A 440 7.64 -23.27 39.76
N ILE A 441 8.00 -24.45 39.25
CA ILE A 441 7.02 -25.49 38.85
C ILE A 441 6.42 -26.24 40.05
N LYS A 442 6.71 -25.78 41.28
CA LYS A 442 6.19 -26.29 42.56
C LYS A 442 6.39 -27.79 42.74
N ALA A 443 7.50 -28.33 42.21
CA ALA A 443 7.82 -29.76 42.24
C ALA A 443 6.69 -30.68 41.74
N VAL A 444 5.81 -30.19 40.86
CA VAL A 444 4.79 -31.03 40.18
C VAL A 444 5.46 -32.12 39.34
N MET A 445 6.70 -31.86 38.90
CA MET A 445 7.63 -32.81 38.30
C MET A 445 9.06 -32.33 38.53
N SER A 446 10.03 -33.23 38.39
CA SER A 446 11.45 -32.90 38.38
C SER A 446 11.86 -32.21 37.08
N PHE A 447 12.97 -31.47 37.11
CA PHE A 447 13.48 -30.80 35.92
C PHE A 447 13.85 -31.79 34.80
N ASP A 448 14.31 -32.97 35.16
CA ASP A 448 14.64 -34.03 34.20
C ASP A 448 13.38 -34.60 33.53
N GLU A 449 12.26 -34.71 34.24
CA GLU A 449 10.96 -35.08 33.65
C GLU A 449 10.45 -34.03 32.67
N VAL A 450 10.59 -32.73 32.98
CA VAL A 450 10.26 -31.62 32.06
C VAL A 450 11.05 -31.74 30.76
N LYS A 451 12.36 -32.01 30.85
CA LYS A 451 13.22 -32.21 29.69
C LYS A 451 12.80 -33.41 28.85
N LEU A 452 12.46 -34.53 29.49
CA LEU A 452 12.06 -35.76 28.79
C LEU A 452 10.71 -35.59 28.06
N ILE A 453 9.74 -34.91 28.65
CA ILE A 453 8.45 -34.62 28.00
C ILE A 453 8.65 -33.77 26.74
N ASN A 454 9.61 -32.83 26.77
CA ASN A 454 9.93 -31.96 25.64
C ASN A 454 10.62 -32.68 24.46
N ILE A 455 11.23 -33.86 24.67
CA ILE A 455 11.94 -34.61 23.61
C ILE A 455 11.01 -35.59 22.86
N TYR A 456 9.90 -36.03 23.48
CA TYR A 456 9.10 -37.17 22.97
C TYR A 456 7.65 -36.84 22.57
N ARG A 457 7.20 -35.57 22.58
CA ARG A 457 5.78 -35.24 22.37
C ARG A 457 5.44 -34.22 21.27
N PHE A 458 6.36 -33.85 20.39
CA PHE A 458 6.07 -33.03 19.21
C PHE A 458 6.57 -33.66 17.92
#